data_AF-A0A183IB83-F1
#
_entry.id   AF-A0A183IB83-F1
#
_cell.length_a   1.000
_cell.length_b   1.000
_cell.length_c   1.000
_cell.angle_alpha   90.00
_cell.angle_beta   90.00
_cell.angle_gamma   90.00
#
_symmetry.space_group_name_H-M   'P 1'
#
loop_
_entity.id
_entity.type
_entity.pdbx_description
1 polymer ?
#
loop_
_entity_poly.entity_id
_entity_poly.type
_entity_poly.pdbx_seq_one_letter_code
_entity_poly.pdbx_strand_id
1 'polypeptide(L)' 'MNTVPGDLRVKQLEKLYLAGPQFGECFSIEALVDVLICLFDECLSSTLRKEKNIAQFVDYGE' A
#
# COMPACT_ATOMS: atom_id res chain seq x y z
N MET A 1 -4.25 -30.20 -8.37
CA MET A 1 -4.87 -28.90 -8.69
C MET A 1 -3.88 -28.11 -9.55
N ASN A 2 -4.25 -27.75 -10.77
CA ASN A 2 -3.42 -26.90 -11.63
C ASN A 2 -3.52 -25.47 -11.12
N THR A 3 -2.55 -24.99 -10.34
CA THR A 3 -2.46 -23.59 -9.94
C THR A 3 -2.08 -22.73 -11.14
N VAL A 4 -2.90 -21.74 -11.46
CA VAL A 4 -2.63 -20.77 -12.53
C VAL A 4 -1.43 -19.91 -12.10
N PRO A 5 -0.55 -19.45 -13.02
CA PRO A 5 0.64 -18.69 -12.63
C PRO A 5 0.38 -17.47 -11.73
N GLY A 6 -0.77 -16.82 -11.89
CA GLY A 6 -1.21 -15.73 -11.01
C GLY A 6 -1.36 -16.15 -9.54
N ASP A 7 -1.95 -17.31 -9.28
CA ASP A 7 -2.17 -17.83 -7.92
C ASP A 7 -0.86 -18.14 -7.22
N LEU A 8 0.14 -18.63 -7.98
CA LEU A 8 1.47 -18.91 -7.45
C LEU A 8 2.16 -17.62 -6.99
N ARG A 9 2.09 -16.56 -7.80
CA ARG A 9 2.68 -15.26 -7.48
C ARG A 9 2.01 -14.62 -6.26
N VAL A 10 0.68 -14.72 -6.14
CA VAL A 10 -0.05 -14.20 -4.97
C VAL A 10 0.34 -14.95 -3.70
N LYS A 11 0.45 -16.29 -3.75
CA LYS A 11 0.93 -17.10 -2.62
C LYS A 11 2.36 -16.80 -2.21
N GLN A 12 3.22 -16.44 -3.16
CA GLN A 12 4.60 -16.00 -2.86
C GLN A 12 4.61 -14.65 -2.14
N LEU A 13 3.80 -13.69 -2.61
CA LEU A 13 3.69 -12.37 -1.99
C LEU A 13 3.10 -12.46 -0.57
N GLU A 14 2.08 -13.28 -0.37
CA GLU A 14 1.50 -13.55 0.95
C GLU A 14 2.56 -14.10 1.92
N LYS A 15 3.33 -15.11 1.50
CA LYS A 15 4.42 -15.66 2.30
C LYS A 15 5.49 -14.62 2.64
N LEU A 16 5.81 -13.71 1.70
CA LEU A 16 6.78 -12.65 1.92
C LEU A 16 6.35 -11.69 3.03
N TYR A 17 5.08 -11.26 3.03
CA TYR A 17 4.56 -10.38 4.09
C TYR A 17 4.35 -11.09 5.43
N LEU A 18 3.98 -12.38 5.43
CA LEU A 18 3.86 -13.17 6.65
C LEU A 18 5.22 -13.48 7.31
N ALA A 19 6.28 -13.62 6.52
CA ALA A 19 7.65 -13.80 7.05
C ALA A 19 8.20 -12.53 7.70
N GLY A 20 7.69 -11.37 7.29
CA GLY A 20 8.06 -10.07 7.83
C GLY A 20 9.48 -9.59 7.43
N PRO A 21 9.82 -8.34 7.77
CA PRO A 21 11.02 -7.65 7.28
C PRO A 21 12.33 -8.20 7.87
N GLN A 22 12.29 -8.99 8.96
CA GLN A 22 13.50 -9.57 9.54
C GLN A 22 14.19 -10.57 8.62
N PHE A 23 13.47 -11.15 7.65
CA PHE A 23 13.96 -12.23 6.81
C PHE A 23 13.78 -11.98 5.29
N GLY A 24 13.38 -10.77 4.85
CA GLY A 24 13.08 -10.54 3.44
C GLY A 24 13.05 -9.07 2.98
N GLU A 25 12.96 -8.91 1.65
CA GLU A 25 12.80 -7.63 0.94
C GLU A 25 11.34 -7.13 1.00
N CYS A 26 10.78 -6.98 2.20
CA CYS A 26 9.44 -6.43 2.38
C CYS A 26 9.41 -5.31 3.43
N PHE A 27 8.51 -4.34 3.22
CA PHE A 27 8.24 -3.33 4.22
C PHE A 27 7.39 -3.91 5.36
N SER A 28 7.64 -3.45 6.59
CA SER A 28 6.73 -3.73 7.71
C SER A 28 5.36 -3.10 7.44
N ILE A 29 4.33 -3.61 8.10
CA ILE A 29 2.99 -2.98 8.05
C ILE A 29 3.04 -1.56 8.61
N GLU A 30 3.84 -1.33 9.66
CA GLU A 30 4.08 0.02 10.21
C GLU A 30 4.63 0.98 9.15
N ALA A 31 5.65 0.57 8.40
CA ALA A 31 6.20 1.40 7.32
C ALA A 31 5.18 1.67 6.20
N LEU A 32 4.31 0.71 5.88
CA LEU A 32 3.23 0.93 4.90
C LEU A 32 2.18 1.92 5.40
N VAL A 33 1.87 1.90 6.70
CA VAL A 33 0.98 2.88 7.33
C VAL A 33 1.62 4.26 7.36
N ASP A 34 2.90 4.36 7.70
CA ASP A 34 3.65 5.64 7.65
C ASP A 34 3.64 6.24 6.25
N VAL A 35 3.84 5.41 5.21
CA VAL A 35 3.74 5.83 3.81
C VAL A 35 2.34 6.32 3.45
N LEU A 36 1.28 5.62 3.91
CA LEU A 36 -0.10 6.04 3.65
C LEU A 36 -0.41 7.40 4.29
N ILE A 37 0.01 7.59 5.55
CA ILE A 37 -0.19 8.86 6.27
C ILE A 37 0.58 9.99 5.59
N CYS A 38 1.85 9.75 5.24
CA CYS A 38 2.69 10.72 4.55
C CYS A 38 2.08 11.15 3.21
N LEU A 39 1.58 10.19 2.42
CA LEU A 39 0.87 10.48 1.17
C LEU A 39 -0.40 11.31 1.41
N PHE A 40 -1.20 10.94 2.41
CA PHE A 40 -2.45 11.64 2.72
C PHE A 40 -2.20 13.09 3.15
N ASP A 41 -1.22 13.32 4.02
CA ASP A 41 -0.85 14.67 4.49
C ASP A 41 -0.36 15.57 3.35
N GLU A 42 0.46 15.03 2.44
CA GLU A 42 0.94 15.76 1.26
C GLU A 42 -0.20 16.07 0.28
N CYS A 43 -1.13 15.13 0.10
CA CYS A 43 -2.33 15.35 -0.73
C CYS A 43 -3.29 16.38 -0.13
N LEU A 44 -3.40 16.43 1.20
CA LEU A 44 -4.22 17.42 1.92
C LEU A 44 -3.66 18.83 1.80
N SER A 45 -2.34 18.97 1.98
CA SER A 45 -1.65 20.26 2.13
C SER A 45 -1.24 20.89 0.80
N SER A 46 -1.15 20.10 -0.28
CA SER A 46 -0.70 20.58 -1.59
C SER A 46 -1.84 21.09 -2.48
N THR A 47 -1.49 21.80 -3.55
CA THR A 47 -2.46 22.18 -4.59
C THR A 47 -3.06 20.98 -5.32
N LEU A 48 -2.54 19.76 -5.12
CA LEU A 48 -3.07 18.53 -5.67
C LEU A 48 -4.48 18.22 -5.17
N ARG A 49 -4.89 18.70 -3.98
CA ARG A 49 -6.28 18.53 -3.49
C ARG A 49 -7.35 19.09 -4.44
N LYS A 50 -6.97 19.96 -5.39
CA LYS A 50 -7.89 20.48 -6.42
C LYS A 50 -8.14 19.48 -7.55
N GLU A 51 -7.24 18.51 -7.75
CA GLU A 51 -7.41 17.46 -8.74
C GLU A 51 -8.50 16.49 -8.27
N LYS A 52 -9.49 16.21 -9.13
CA LYS A 52 -10.68 15.45 -8.79
C LYS A 52 -10.38 14.13 -8.08
N ASN A 53 -9.39 13.38 -8.57
CA ASN A 53 -9.05 12.06 -8.01
C ASN A 53 -8.38 12.19 -6.64
N ILE A 54 -7.56 13.23 -6.43
CA ILE A 54 -6.89 13.47 -5.15
C ILE A 54 -7.89 13.98 -4.12
N ALA A 55 -8.79 14.88 -4.50
CA ALA A 55 -9.91 15.30 -3.67
C ALA A 55 -10.73 14.10 -3.20
N GLN A 56 -11.12 13.22 -4.11
CA GLN A 56 -11.87 12.00 -3.79
C GLN A 56 -11.10 11.04 -2.88
N PHE A 57 -9.78 10.90 -3.08
CA PHE A 57 -8.93 10.09 -2.20
C PHE A 57 -8.86 10.66 -0.79
N VAL A 58 -8.65 11.97 -0.67
CA VAL A 58 -8.60 12.67 0.62
C VAL A 58 -9.95 12.59 1.33
N ASP A 59 -11.05 12.89 0.65
CA ASP A 59 -12.40 12.87 1.21
C ASP A 59 -12.85 11.45 1.65
N TYR A 60 -12.28 10.39 1.08
CA TYR A 60 -12.54 9.01 1.54
C TYR A 60 -11.80 8.68 2.86
N GLY A 61 -10.68 9.36 3.12
CA GLY A 61 -9.89 9.18 4.34
C GLY A 61 -10.29 10.09 5.51
N GLU A 62 -11.14 11.09 5.28
CA GLU A 62 -11.83 11.90 6.30
C GLU A 62 -13.04 11.13 6.90
#